data_AF-A0A976P4L2-F1
#
_entry.id   AF-A0A976P4L2-F1
#
_cell.length_a   1.000
_cell.length_b   1.000
_cell.length_c   1.000
_cell.angle_alpha   90.00
_cell.angle_beta   90.00
_cell.angle_gamma   90.00
#
_symmetry.space_group_name_H-M   'P 1'
#
loop_
_entity.id
_entity.type
_entity.pdbx_description
1 polymer ?
#
loop_
_entity_poly.entity_id
_entity_poly.type
_entity_poly.pdbx_seq_one_letter_code
_entity_poly.pdbx_strand_id
1 'polypeptide(L)'
;MCYNQVNRNMNKIASAKFTVSVKVATKRRLETLAKIAGRSSAFLAAEAISEYLDLNEAQVTGIKTAMTSLDRGAAIPQSSVRDWVLSWGAQDEQPVPRPSTV
;
A
#
# COMPACT_ATOMS: atom_id res chain seq x y z
N MET A 1 22.16 21.85 -0.18
CA MET A 1 21.39 20.63 -0.51
C MET A 1 19.86 20.83 -0.52
N CYS A 2 19.31 22.04 -0.33
CA CYS A 2 17.85 22.23 -0.22
C CYS A 2 17.09 22.28 -1.55
N TYR A 3 17.77 22.56 -2.68
CA TYR A 3 17.15 22.71 -4.00
C TYR A 3 16.55 21.39 -4.54
N ASN A 4 17.21 20.25 -4.30
CA ASN A 4 16.74 18.94 -4.77
C ASN A 4 15.53 18.41 -4.00
N GLN A 5 15.30 18.87 -2.76
CA GLN A 5 14.13 18.48 -1.96
C GLN A 5 12.87 19.21 -2.43
N VAL A 6 12.98 20.50 -2.76
CA VAL A 6 11.87 21.32 -3.27
C VAL A 6 11.39 20.82 -4.63
N ASN A 7 12.30 20.51 -5.56
CA ASN A 7 11.94 19.95 -6.87
C ASN A 7 11.25 18.57 -6.76
N ARG A 8 11.67 17.73 -5.81
CA ARG A 8 11.00 16.43 -5.57
C ARG A 8 9.56 16.59 -5.08
N ASN A 9 9.28 17.60 -4.24
CA ASN A 9 7.92 17.90 -3.78
C ASN A 9 7.07 18.56 -4.87
N MET A 10 7.64 19.45 -5.69
CA MET A 10 6.90 20.06 -6.80
C MET A 10 6.45 19.04 -7.85
N ASN A 11 7.27 18.03 -8.15
CA ASN A 11 6.88 16.94 -9.07
C ASN A 11 5.72 16.08 -8.54
N LYS A 12 5.49 16.03 -7.22
CA LYS A 12 4.33 15.33 -6.65
C LYS A 12 3.02 16.14 -6.74
N ILE A 13 3.10 17.45 -6.94
CA ILE A 13 1.94 18.36 -6.95
C ILE A 13 1.54 18.75 -8.39
N ALA A 14 2.48 18.64 -9.34
CA ALA A 14 2.22 18.95 -10.75
C ALA A 14 1.25 17.95 -11.39
N SER A 15 0.26 18.45 -12.14
CA SER A 15 -0.65 17.59 -12.91
C SER A 15 0.03 17.06 -14.18
N ALA A 16 0.08 15.74 -14.35
CA ALA A 16 0.51 15.08 -15.58
C ALA A 16 -0.69 14.48 -16.33
N LYS A 17 -0.62 14.42 -17.66
CA LYS A 17 -1.64 13.78 -18.50
C LYS A 17 -1.05 12.57 -19.20
N PHE A 18 -1.80 11.49 -19.23
CA PHE A 18 -1.49 10.28 -19.98
C PHE A 18 -2.77 9.69 -20.56
N THR A 19 -2.64 8.90 -21.61
CA THR A 19 -3.77 8.28 -22.31
C THR A 19 -3.80 6.79 -22.01
N VAL A 20 -4.96 6.27 -21.61
CA VAL A 20 -5.15 4.86 -21.29
C VAL A 20 -6.26 4.28 -22.16
N SER A 21 -5.97 3.13 -22.77
CA SER A 21 -6.99 2.34 -23.45
C SER A 21 -7.69 1.42 -22.46
N VAL A 22 -9.02 1.53 -22.39
CA VAL A 22 -9.87 0.65 -21.57
C VAL A 22 -10.92 -0.04 -22.44
N LYS A 23 -11.46 -1.15 -21.97
CA LYS A 23 -12.59 -1.82 -22.63
C LYS A 23 -13.77 -0.85 -22.76
N VAL A 24 -14.51 -0.91 -23.87
CA VAL A 24 -15.69 -0.06 -24.12
C VAL A 24 -16.71 -0.16 -22.98
N ALA A 25 -16.93 -1.36 -22.45
CA ALA A 25 -17.82 -1.58 -21.31
C ALA A 25 -17.36 -0.82 -20.06
N THR A 26 -16.05 -0.80 -19.77
CA THR A 26 -15.47 -0.05 -18.64
C THR A 26 -15.67 1.45 -18.81
N LYS A 27 -15.42 1.99 -20.02
CA LYS A 27 -15.65 3.40 -20.34
C LYS A 27 -17.10 3.80 -20.07
N ARG A 28 -18.07 3.03 -20.58
CA ARG A 28 -19.50 3.31 -20.37
C ARG A 28 -19.91 3.29 -18.90
N ARG A 29 -19.40 2.33 -18.12
CA ARG A 29 -19.65 2.25 -16.67
C ARG A 29 -19.09 3.47 -15.94
N LEU A 30 -17.86 3.88 -16.26
CA LEU A 30 -17.22 5.05 -15.67
C LEU A 30 -17.98 6.34 -15.99
N GLU A 31 -18.38 6.55 -17.25
CA GLU A 31 -19.15 7.72 -17.68
C GLU A 31 -20.52 7.80 -16.99
N THR A 32 -21.19 6.66 -16.82
CA THR A 32 -22.46 6.59 -16.09
C THR A 32 -22.27 6.98 -14.63
N LEU A 33 -21.25 6.41 -13.96
CA LEU A 33 -20.93 6.74 -12.57
C LEU A 33 -20.56 8.21 -12.40
N ALA A 34 -19.74 8.75 -13.30
CA ALA A 34 -19.33 10.15 -13.30
C ALA A 34 -20.52 11.11 -13.36
N LYS A 35 -21.50 10.81 -14.23
CA LYS A 35 -22.74 11.58 -14.34
C LYS A 35 -23.54 11.57 -13.04
N ILE A 36 -23.70 10.41 -12.41
CA ILE A 36 -24.43 10.27 -11.14
C ILE A 36 -23.70 11.01 -10.02
N ALA A 37 -22.37 10.93 -9.98
CA ALA A 37 -21.53 11.55 -8.96
C ALA A 37 -21.33 13.07 -9.14
N GLY A 38 -21.77 13.67 -10.26
CA GLY A 38 -21.51 15.08 -10.56
C GLY A 38 -20.02 15.39 -10.72
N ARG A 39 -19.25 14.45 -11.29
CA ARG A 39 -17.80 14.55 -11.53
C ARG A 39 -17.49 14.23 -12.98
N SER A 40 -16.30 14.60 -13.44
CA SER A 40 -15.83 14.19 -14.77
C SER A 40 -15.29 12.76 -14.73
N SER A 41 -15.39 12.02 -15.84
CA SER A 41 -14.80 10.68 -15.95
C SER A 41 -13.29 10.71 -15.75
N ALA A 42 -12.62 11.78 -16.16
CA ALA A 42 -11.18 11.97 -15.95
C ALA A 42 -10.84 12.13 -14.45
N PHE A 43 -11.67 12.86 -13.70
CA PHE A 43 -11.50 13.00 -12.24
C PHE A 43 -11.61 11.64 -11.55
N LEU A 44 -12.69 10.89 -11.81
CA LEU A 44 -12.87 9.57 -11.20
C LEU A 44 -11.80 8.56 -11.64
N ALA A 45 -11.30 8.66 -12.87
CA ALA A 45 -10.19 7.82 -13.32
C ALA A 45 -8.90 8.14 -12.58
N ALA A 46 -8.58 9.42 -12.40
CA ALA A 46 -7.39 9.84 -11.66
C ALA A 46 -7.47 9.41 -10.18
N GLU A 47 -8.63 9.58 -9.55
CA GLU A 47 -8.90 9.14 -8.18
C GLU A 47 -8.71 7.62 -8.03
N ALA A 48 -9.36 6.82 -8.89
CA ALA A 48 -9.24 5.37 -8.87
C ALA A 48 -7.80 4.88 -9.09
N ILE A 49 -7.03 5.54 -9.95
CA ILE A 49 -5.62 5.22 -10.18
C ILE A 49 -4.77 5.57 -8.95
N SER A 50 -5.03 6.72 -8.30
CA SER A 50 -4.33 7.11 -7.07
C SER A 50 -4.58 6.10 -5.95
N GLU A 51 -5.84 5.73 -5.71
CA GLU A 51 -6.19 4.74 -4.69
C GLU A 51 -5.56 3.37 -4.98
N TYR A 52 -5.56 2.95 -6.25
CA TYR A 52 -4.90 1.72 -6.65
C TYR A 52 -3.39 1.77 -6.33
N LEU A 53 -2.71 2.88 -6.67
CA LEU A 53 -1.29 3.03 -6.40
C LEU A 53 -0.99 3.03 -4.90
N ASP A 54 -1.72 3.81 -4.09
CA ASP A 54 -1.53 3.88 -2.65
C ASP A 54 -1.64 2.50 -1.97
N LEU A 55 -2.65 1.72 -2.35
CA LEU A 55 -2.86 0.36 -1.85
C LEU A 55 -1.74 -0.60 -2.28
N ASN A 56 -1.37 -0.58 -3.55
CA ASN A 56 -0.41 -1.54 -4.10
C ASN A 56 1.03 -1.23 -3.71
N GLU A 57 1.41 0.06 -3.65
CA GLU A 57 2.75 0.47 -3.23
C GLU A 57 3.00 0.09 -1.76
N ALA A 58 2.02 0.27 -0.88
CA ALA A 58 2.10 -0.15 0.51
C ALA A 58 2.31 -1.68 0.63
N GLN A 59 1.53 -2.46 -0.12
CA GLN A 59 1.66 -3.92 -0.14
C GLN A 59 3.02 -4.38 -0.67
N VAL A 60 3.44 -3.86 -1.83
CA VAL A 60 4.73 -4.24 -2.44
C VAL A 60 5.90 -3.86 -1.55
N THR A 61 5.85 -2.68 -0.91
CA THR A 61 6.88 -2.26 0.03
C THR A 61 6.91 -3.18 1.24
N GLY A 62 5.76 -3.50 1.82
CA GLY A 62 5.65 -4.44 2.94
C GLY A 62 6.26 -5.81 2.64
N ILE A 63 5.95 -6.38 1.47
CA ILE A 63 6.52 -7.66 1.02
C ILE A 63 8.04 -7.56 0.88
N LYS A 64 8.55 -6.53 0.23
CA LYS A 64 10.00 -6.34 0.04
C LYS A 64 10.73 -6.19 1.38
N THR A 65 10.15 -5.45 2.32
CA THR A 65 10.68 -5.29 3.67
C THR A 65 10.69 -6.62 4.42
N ALA A 66 9.60 -7.40 4.34
CA ALA A 66 9.52 -8.72 4.96
C ALA A 66 10.58 -9.68 4.40
N MET A 67 10.73 -9.76 3.07
CA MET A 67 11.78 -10.57 2.43
C MET A 67 13.19 -10.15 2.90
N THR A 68 13.46 -8.84 2.91
CA THR A 68 14.76 -8.32 3.39
C THR A 68 15.01 -8.67 4.86
N SER A 69 13.97 -8.71 5.70
CA SER A 69 14.08 -9.15 7.10
C SER A 69 14.46 -10.63 7.19
N LEU A 70 13.82 -11.47 6.37
CA LEU A 70 14.11 -12.90 6.31
C LEU A 70 15.55 -13.17 5.83
N ASP A 71 16.01 -12.46 4.79
CA ASP A 71 17.38 -12.58 4.28
C ASP A 71 18.45 -12.23 5.34
N ARG A 72 18.10 -11.37 6.30
CA ARG A 72 18.96 -10.99 7.44
C ARG A 72 18.81 -11.93 8.65
N GLY A 73 18.09 -13.04 8.51
CA GLY A 73 17.85 -14.00 9.59
C GLY A 73 16.83 -13.54 10.63
N ALA A 74 16.14 -12.42 10.44
CA ALA A 74 15.17 -11.88 11.38
C ALA A 74 13.79 -12.54 11.23
N ALA A 75 13.76 -13.88 11.18
CA ALA A 75 12.56 -14.68 11.24
C ALA A 75 12.15 -14.97 12.70
N ILE A 76 10.86 -15.14 12.94
CA ILE A 76 10.31 -15.59 14.22
C ILE A 76 9.80 -17.02 14.04
N PRO A 77 10.18 -17.98 14.90
CA PRO A 77 9.63 -19.32 14.88
C PRO A 77 8.10 -19.31 15.06
N GLN A 78 7.39 -20.09 14.25
CA GLN A 78 5.92 -20.20 14.34
C GLN A 78 5.46 -20.63 15.74
N SER A 79 6.20 -21.51 16.42
CA SER A 79 5.87 -21.97 17.77
C SER A 79 5.83 -20.82 18.77
N SER A 80 6.81 -19.91 18.71
CA SER A 80 6.85 -18.73 19.58
C SER A 80 5.63 -17.82 19.37
N VAL A 81 5.20 -17.62 18.11
CA VAL A 81 3.99 -16.86 17.78
C VAL A 81 2.74 -17.55 18.30
N ARG A 82 2.63 -18.87 18.12
CA ARG A 82 1.50 -19.66 18.61
C ARG A 82 1.37 -19.57 20.12
N ASP A 83 2.47 -19.80 20.84
CA ASP A 83 2.47 -19.82 22.30
C ASP A 83 2.11 -18.43 22.87
N TRP A 84 2.56 -17.36 22.20
CA TRP A 84 2.13 -15.99 22.50
C TRP A 84 0.62 -15.77 22.28
N VAL A 85 0.09 -16.11 21.12
CA VAL A 85 -1.34 -15.94 20.81
C VAL A 85 -2.23 -16.73 21.77
N LEU A 86 -1.81 -17.94 22.15
CA LEU A 86 -2.57 -18.78 23.11
C LEU A 86 -2.55 -18.22 24.53
N SER A 87 -1.59 -17.38 24.87
CA SER A 87 -1.47 -16.76 26.20
C SER A 87 -2.29 -15.47 26.37
N TRP A 88 -2.90 -14.95 25.29
CA TRP A 88 -3.67 -13.71 25.36
C TRP A 88 -4.82 -13.78 26.36
N GLY A 89 -4.87 -12.82 27.27
CA GLY A 89 -5.90 -12.76 28.33
C GLY A 89 -5.67 -13.71 29.50
N ALA A 90 -4.57 -14.48 29.51
CA ALA A 90 -4.13 -15.22 30.68
C ALA A 90 -3.41 -14.29 31.68
N GLN A 91 -3.33 -14.71 32.94
CA GLN A 91 -2.60 -13.97 33.97
C GLN A 91 -1.08 -13.94 33.68
N ASP A 92 -0.60 -14.90 32.88
CA ASP A 92 0.78 -15.08 32.43
C ASP A 92 0.92 -14.90 30.91
N GLU A 93 0.24 -13.88 30.36
CA GLU A 93 0.38 -13.51 28.95
C GLU A 93 1.86 -13.30 28.56
N GLN A 94 2.29 -14.01 27.52
CA GLN A 94 3.66 -13.98 27.03
C GLN A 94 3.95 -12.66 26.28
N PRO A 95 5.20 -12.18 26.27
CA PRO A 95 5.55 -11.01 25.48
C PRO A 95 5.52 -11.31 23.98
N VAL A 96 5.27 -10.28 23.17
CA VAL A 96 5.35 -10.38 21.70
C VAL A 96 6.70 -10.98 21.29
N PRO A 97 6.72 -12.10 20.55
CA PRO A 97 7.95 -12.72 20.08
C PRO A 97 8.75 -11.75 19.22
N ARG A 98 10.06 -11.76 19.40
CA ARG A 98 10.99 -10.97 18.59
C ARG A 98 11.84 -11.90 17.74
N PRO A 99 12.29 -11.44 16.56
CA PRO A 99 13.23 -12.21 15.76
C PRO A 99 14.48 -12.54 16.56
N SER A 100 15.00 -13.75 16.38
CA SER A 100 16.31 -14.09 16.90
C SER A 100 17.34 -13.27 16.12
N THR A 101 17.93 -12.27 16.74
CA THR A 101 19.10 -11.59 16.16
C THR A 101 20.19 -12.64 15.94
N VAL A 102 20.62 -12.80 14.70
CA VAL A 102 21.88 -13.49 14.35
C VAL A 102 23.03 -12.53 14.63
#